data_AF-M1S184-F1
#
_entry.id   AF-M1S184-F1
#
_cell.length_a   1.000
_cell.length_b   1.000
_cell.length_c   1.000
_cell.angle_alpha   90.00
_cell.angle_beta   90.00
_cell.angle_gamma   90.00
#
_symmetry.space_group_name_H-M   'P 1'
#
loop_
_entity.id
_entity.type
_entity.pdbx_description
1 polymer ?
#
loop_
_entity_poly.entity_id
_entity_poly.type
_entity_poly.pdbx_seq_one_letter_code
_entity_poly.pdbx_strand_id
1 'polypeptide(L)'
;MVPRTIENTREPDETVCRPDDDELFAGNDADEFNSVLKQERTPKILMTTCRFNSSRGPVFIKELLTVIPNAHYYKRGTYDLKKIVDYANKKDFTSIIVVHTNRREPDALLMIGLPNGPTAHFKLSKLVLRKDIKNHGNPTSHKPELILNNFTTRLGHRIGRLIQSLFPQDPEFRGRRVVTFHNQRDFIFFRHHRYIFETKESKVRDSKGKKVKDAKGEKITQEKTIARLQECGPRFTLKLISLQHGTFDTKGGEFEWVHKPEMDTSRRRFFL
;
A
#
# COMPACT_ATOMS: atom_id res chain seq x y z
N MET A 1 6.87 -17.96 -29.38
CA MET A 1 5.50 -18.10 -28.84
C MET A 1 5.48 -17.44 -27.46
N VAL A 2 4.63 -16.44 -27.23
CA VAL A 2 4.51 -15.81 -25.90
C VAL A 2 3.71 -16.74 -25.00
N PRO A 3 4.21 -17.11 -23.80
CA PRO A 3 3.49 -18.02 -22.91
C PRO A 3 2.20 -17.36 -22.40
N ARG A 4 1.08 -18.08 -22.41
CA ARG A 4 -0.21 -17.59 -21.87
C ARG A 4 -0.17 -17.64 -20.33
N THR A 5 -0.24 -16.47 -19.70
CA THR A 5 -0.30 -16.27 -18.25
C THR A 5 -1.64 -15.66 -17.86
N ILE A 6 -2.00 -15.71 -16.59
CA ILE A 6 -3.24 -15.06 -16.12
C ILE A 6 -3.17 -13.55 -16.38
N GLU A 7 -2.00 -12.94 -16.19
CA GLU A 7 -1.79 -11.50 -16.38
C GLU A 7 -1.97 -11.09 -17.85
N ASN A 8 -1.44 -11.85 -18.82
CA ASN A 8 -1.58 -11.50 -20.24
C ASN A 8 -2.90 -11.94 -20.88
N THR A 9 -3.71 -12.72 -20.15
CA THR A 9 -5.06 -13.08 -20.56
C THR A 9 -6.13 -12.44 -19.67
N ARG A 10 -5.77 -11.35 -18.96
CA ARG A 10 -6.73 -10.55 -18.17
C ARG A 10 -7.89 -10.12 -19.07
N GLU A 11 -9.10 -10.21 -18.54
CA GLU A 11 -10.29 -9.70 -19.22
C GLU A 11 -10.16 -8.18 -19.39
N PRO A 12 -10.46 -7.63 -20.59
CA PRO A 12 -10.49 -6.19 -20.77
C PRO A 12 -11.44 -5.53 -19.77
N ASP A 13 -10.97 -4.47 -19.12
CA ASP A 13 -11.73 -3.72 -18.13
C ASP A 13 -11.75 -2.26 -18.57
N GLU A 14 -12.95 -1.74 -18.83
CA GLU A 14 -13.16 -0.36 -19.28
C GLU A 14 -12.79 0.67 -18.21
N THR A 15 -12.76 0.26 -16.93
CA THR A 15 -12.40 1.12 -15.82
C THR A 15 -10.90 1.33 -15.66
N VAL A 16 -10.06 0.73 -16.51
CA VAL A 16 -8.62 0.98 -16.53
C VAL A 16 -8.37 2.45 -16.87
N CYS A 17 -7.73 3.16 -15.94
CA CYS A 17 -7.43 4.58 -16.06
C CYS A 17 -6.53 4.83 -17.28
N ARG A 18 -6.90 5.83 -18.08
CA ARG A 18 -6.11 6.25 -19.24
C ARG A 18 -5.41 7.59 -18.94
N PRO A 19 -4.22 7.84 -19.49
CA PRO A 19 -3.52 9.10 -19.27
C PRO A 19 -4.23 10.35 -19.82
N ASP A 20 -5.18 10.17 -20.72
CA ASP A 20 -5.99 11.20 -21.39
C ASP A 20 -7.43 11.31 -20.85
N ASP A 21 -7.72 10.70 -19.70
CA ASP A 21 -9.03 10.74 -19.05
C ASP A 21 -9.21 12.01 -18.20
N ASP A 22 -9.57 13.12 -18.84
CA ASP A 22 -9.76 14.43 -18.19
C ASP A 22 -10.78 14.39 -17.04
N GLU A 23 -11.83 13.56 -17.15
CA GLU A 23 -12.84 13.40 -16.10
C GLU A 23 -12.22 12.78 -14.83
N LEU A 24 -11.40 11.74 -14.99
CA LEU A 24 -10.68 11.13 -13.88
C LEU A 24 -9.78 12.14 -13.15
N PHE A 25 -9.02 12.96 -13.89
CA PHE A 25 -8.11 13.93 -13.29
C PHE A 25 -8.86 15.09 -12.62
N ALA A 26 -9.94 15.57 -13.23
CA ALA A 26 -10.82 16.56 -12.59
C ALA A 26 -11.44 16.01 -11.30
N GLY A 27 -11.89 14.75 -11.31
CA GLY A 27 -12.40 14.06 -10.12
C GLY A 27 -11.33 13.90 -9.02
N ASN A 28 -10.11 13.55 -9.40
CA ASN A 28 -8.97 13.46 -8.48
C ASN A 28 -8.62 14.82 -7.86
N ASP A 29 -8.73 15.92 -8.61
CA ASP A 29 -8.43 17.25 -8.10
C ASP A 29 -9.48 17.76 -7.11
N ALA A 30 -10.71 17.27 -7.22
CA ALA A 30 -11.82 17.63 -6.32
C ALA A 30 -11.97 16.67 -5.12
N ASP A 31 -11.15 15.62 -5.03
CA ASP A 31 -11.34 14.58 -4.01
C ASP A 31 -10.86 14.96 -2.61
N GLU A 32 -11.20 14.09 -1.65
CA GLU A 32 -10.97 14.32 -0.22
C GLU A 32 -9.47 14.20 0.16
N PHE A 33 -8.64 13.64 -0.73
CA PHE A 33 -7.22 13.41 -0.50
C PHE A 33 -6.35 14.55 -1.02
N ASN A 34 -6.84 15.35 -1.97
CA ASN A 34 -6.02 16.26 -2.76
C ASN A 34 -5.21 17.25 -1.90
N SER A 35 -5.81 17.81 -0.84
CA SER A 35 -5.11 18.72 0.08
C SER A 35 -3.88 18.08 0.76
N VAL A 36 -3.93 16.78 1.06
CA VAL A 36 -2.79 16.04 1.62
C VAL A 36 -1.77 15.70 0.54
N LEU A 37 -2.25 15.30 -0.65
CA LEU A 37 -1.38 14.93 -1.77
C LEU A 37 -0.66 16.13 -2.40
N LYS A 38 -1.27 17.33 -2.38
CA LYS A 38 -0.64 18.60 -2.76
C LYS A 38 0.22 19.22 -1.65
N GLN A 39 0.39 18.51 -0.52
CA GLN A 39 1.18 18.95 0.63
C GLN A 39 0.67 20.21 1.33
N GLU A 40 -0.58 20.63 1.09
CA GLU A 40 -1.22 21.73 1.80
C GLU A 40 -1.50 21.35 3.26
N ARG A 41 -1.77 20.07 3.51
CA ARG A 41 -1.99 19.51 4.83
C ARG A 41 -1.07 18.32 5.10
N THR A 42 -0.29 18.41 6.17
CA THR A 42 0.56 17.30 6.61
C THR A 42 -0.30 16.13 7.09
N PRO A 43 -0.06 14.89 6.62
CA PRO A 43 -0.82 13.73 7.06
C PRO A 43 -0.60 13.50 8.55
N LYS A 44 -1.70 13.27 9.28
CA LYS A 44 -1.75 12.99 10.72
C LYS A 44 -2.72 11.85 10.96
N ILE A 45 -2.21 10.71 11.39
CA ILE A 45 -2.95 9.45 11.39
C ILE A 45 -3.26 9.02 12.83
N LEU A 46 -4.53 8.74 13.12
CA LEU A 46 -4.93 8.10 14.38
C LEU A 46 -5.02 6.60 14.16
N MET A 47 -4.24 5.82 14.90
CA MET A 47 -4.32 4.37 14.91
C MET A 47 -5.03 3.88 16.17
N THR A 48 -5.93 2.91 16.03
CA THR A 48 -6.59 2.27 17.16
C THR A 48 -6.97 0.81 16.85
N THR A 49 -7.42 0.06 17.84
CA THR A 49 -7.86 -1.33 17.67
C THR A 49 -9.38 -1.43 17.53
N CYS A 50 -9.93 -2.63 17.34
CA CYS A 50 -11.34 -2.92 17.68
C CYS A 50 -11.57 -2.86 19.20
N ARG A 51 -12.85 -2.90 19.62
CA ARG A 51 -13.23 -2.95 21.05
C ARG A 51 -12.74 -4.23 21.74
N PHE A 52 -12.62 -5.32 21.00
CA PHE A 52 -12.12 -6.58 21.54
C PHE A 52 -10.63 -6.48 21.82
N ASN A 53 -10.24 -6.84 23.04
CA ASN A 53 -8.85 -6.85 23.45
C ASN A 53 -8.11 -8.00 22.77
N SER A 54 -7.01 -7.67 22.11
CA SER A 54 -6.00 -8.63 21.65
C SER A 54 -4.62 -8.14 22.05
N SER A 55 -3.70 -9.07 22.30
CA SER A 55 -2.30 -8.72 22.52
C SER A 55 -1.61 -8.37 21.20
N ARG A 56 -1.95 -9.06 20.12
CA ARG A 56 -1.27 -8.95 18.82
C ARG A 56 -1.66 -7.70 18.03
N GLY A 57 -2.90 -7.21 18.15
CA GLY A 57 -3.35 -5.97 17.48
C GLY A 57 -2.51 -4.73 17.88
N PRO A 58 -2.36 -4.42 19.17
CA PRO A 58 -1.49 -3.33 19.63
C PRO A 58 -0.01 -3.51 19.24
N VAL A 59 0.49 -4.75 19.20
CA VAL A 59 1.86 -5.03 18.74
C VAL A 59 1.99 -4.72 17.25
N PHE A 60 1.01 -5.11 16.44
CA PHE A 60 0.98 -4.77 15.02
C PHE A 60 0.89 -3.26 14.79
N ILE A 61 0.04 -2.54 15.56
CA ILE A 61 -0.01 -1.07 15.51
C ILE A 61 1.35 -0.47 15.84
N LYS A 62 2.06 -0.95 16.87
CA LYS A 62 3.40 -0.45 17.19
C LYS A 62 4.38 -0.60 16.02
N GLU A 63 4.27 -1.67 15.23
CA GLU A 63 5.07 -1.79 14.02
C GLU A 63 4.61 -0.81 12.93
N LEU A 64 3.31 -0.61 12.73
CA LEU A 64 2.78 0.38 11.79
C LEU A 64 3.16 1.82 12.16
N LEU A 65 3.29 2.16 13.43
CA LEU A 65 3.81 3.47 13.88
C LEU A 65 5.24 3.71 13.41
N THR A 66 6.06 2.65 13.28
CA THR A 66 7.41 2.78 12.71
C THR A 66 7.37 2.88 11.18
N VAL A 67 6.27 2.46 10.55
CA VAL A 67 6.06 2.50 9.10
C VAL A 67 5.57 3.87 8.67
N ILE A 68 4.49 4.36 9.27
CA ILE A 68 3.75 5.54 8.83
C ILE A 68 4.21 6.75 9.67
N PRO A 69 4.87 7.76 9.06
CA PRO A 69 5.21 8.99 9.77
C PRO A 69 3.97 9.70 10.32
N ASN A 70 4.11 10.44 11.41
CA ASN A 70 3.02 11.21 12.05
C ASN A 70 1.80 10.36 12.48
N ALA A 71 1.98 9.05 12.64
CA ALA A 71 0.96 8.19 13.18
C ALA A 71 0.98 8.21 14.72
N HIS A 72 -0.22 8.22 15.32
CA HIS A 72 -0.41 8.25 16.77
C HIS A 72 -1.35 7.12 17.19
N TYR A 73 -0.90 6.29 18.13
CA TYR A 73 -1.73 5.22 18.67
C TYR A 73 -2.54 5.69 19.89
N TYR A 74 -3.85 5.51 19.82
CA TYR A 74 -4.76 5.70 20.94
C TYR A 74 -5.48 4.39 21.25
N LYS A 75 -5.47 3.99 22.52
CA LYS A 75 -6.24 2.83 22.97
C LYS A 75 -7.74 3.11 22.79
N ARG A 76 -8.46 2.17 22.17
CA ARG A 76 -9.88 2.33 21.88
C ARG A 76 -10.76 2.44 23.13
N GLY A 77 -10.45 1.67 24.18
CA GLY A 77 -11.34 1.55 25.34
C GLY A 77 -12.75 1.11 24.92
N THR A 78 -13.76 1.79 25.47
CA THR A 78 -15.18 1.54 25.18
C THR A 78 -15.74 2.42 24.05
N TYR A 79 -14.95 3.35 23.51
CA TYR A 79 -15.43 4.36 22.57
C TYR A 79 -15.93 3.74 21.24
N ASP A 80 -17.10 4.21 20.83
CA ASP A 80 -17.71 3.98 19.54
C ASP A 80 -16.87 4.62 18.44
N LEU A 81 -16.83 3.99 17.26
CA LEU A 81 -16.02 4.52 16.16
C LEU A 81 -16.48 5.91 15.73
N LYS A 82 -17.79 6.21 15.77
CA LYS A 82 -18.32 7.56 15.50
C LYS A 82 -17.74 8.62 16.44
N LYS A 83 -17.67 8.33 17.75
CA LYS A 83 -17.04 9.24 18.73
C LYS A 83 -15.54 9.43 18.47
N ILE A 84 -14.86 8.38 17.99
CA ILE A 84 -13.44 8.46 17.62
C ILE A 84 -13.27 9.33 16.37
N VAL A 85 -14.15 9.22 15.37
CA VAL A 85 -14.20 10.10 14.19
C VAL A 85 -14.40 11.55 14.62
N ASP A 86 -15.38 11.84 15.47
CA ASP A 86 -15.63 13.19 15.98
C ASP A 86 -14.42 13.76 16.73
N TYR A 87 -13.78 12.94 17.56
CA TYR A 87 -12.56 13.32 18.28
C TYR A 87 -11.41 13.60 17.31
N ALA A 88 -11.22 12.74 16.32
CA ALA A 88 -10.15 12.85 15.34
C ALA A 88 -10.32 14.11 14.47
N ASN A 89 -11.55 14.43 14.06
CA ASN A 89 -11.88 15.66 13.35
C ASN A 89 -11.57 16.90 14.20
N LYS A 90 -11.96 16.93 15.48
CA LYS A 90 -11.63 18.02 16.42
C LYS A 90 -10.14 18.20 16.70
N LYS A 91 -9.32 17.19 16.38
CA LYS A 91 -7.86 17.18 16.58
C LYS A 91 -7.09 17.24 15.27
N ASP A 92 -7.78 17.57 14.18
CA ASP A 92 -7.21 17.76 12.84
C ASP A 92 -6.44 16.53 12.32
N PHE A 93 -6.88 15.32 12.68
CA PHE A 93 -6.39 14.12 12.02
C PHE A 93 -6.89 14.06 10.58
N THR A 94 -6.05 13.58 9.67
CA THR A 94 -6.37 13.41 8.25
C THR A 94 -6.89 12.02 7.95
N SER A 95 -6.58 11.04 8.80
CA SER A 95 -7.05 9.66 8.62
C SER A 95 -7.10 8.88 9.93
N ILE A 96 -7.96 7.86 9.97
CA ILE A 96 -7.99 6.84 11.03
C ILE A 96 -7.65 5.48 10.43
N ILE A 97 -6.83 4.70 11.13
CA ILE A 97 -6.61 3.29 10.86
C ILE A 97 -7.10 2.48 12.06
N VAL A 98 -8.05 1.57 11.83
CA VAL A 98 -8.54 0.65 12.85
C VAL A 98 -8.04 -0.75 12.53
N VAL A 99 -7.30 -1.35 13.46
CA VAL A 99 -6.91 -2.76 13.41
C VAL A 99 -8.01 -3.60 14.06
N HIS A 100 -8.72 -4.37 13.25
CA HIS A 100 -9.67 -5.34 13.75
C HIS A 100 -8.96 -6.66 14.07
N THR A 101 -9.39 -7.29 15.15
CA THR A 101 -8.89 -8.57 15.61
C THR A 101 -10.05 -9.53 15.83
N ASN A 102 -9.94 -10.72 15.29
CA ASN A 102 -10.84 -11.83 15.54
C ASN A 102 -10.03 -13.03 16.05
N ARG A 103 -10.58 -13.76 17.03
CA ARG A 103 -9.90 -14.92 17.67
C ARG A 103 -8.43 -14.64 18.04
N ARG A 104 -8.15 -13.43 18.56
CA ARG A 104 -6.83 -12.91 18.98
C ARG A 104 -5.81 -12.63 17.86
N GLU A 105 -6.17 -12.82 16.60
CA GLU A 105 -5.34 -12.51 15.43
C GLU A 105 -5.91 -11.31 14.63
N PRO A 106 -5.09 -10.34 14.23
CA PRO A 106 -5.51 -9.27 13.33
C PRO A 106 -6.01 -9.83 11.99
N ASP A 107 -7.24 -9.51 11.62
CA ASP A 107 -7.92 -10.09 10.45
C ASP A 107 -8.54 -9.06 9.50
N ALA A 108 -8.63 -7.78 9.91
CA ALA A 108 -9.03 -6.70 9.04
C ALA A 108 -8.36 -5.35 9.40
N LEU A 109 -8.26 -4.49 8.40
CA LEU A 109 -7.86 -3.09 8.53
C LEU A 109 -8.98 -2.21 7.97
N LEU A 110 -9.38 -1.21 8.75
CA LEU A 110 -10.27 -0.15 8.29
C LEU A 110 -9.44 1.13 8.13
N MET A 111 -9.45 1.73 6.95
CA MET A 111 -8.81 3.02 6.68
C MET A 111 -9.90 4.03 6.38
N ILE A 112 -9.95 5.11 7.15
CA ILE A 112 -10.99 6.15 7.05
C ILE A 112 -10.29 7.46 6.72
N GLY A 113 -10.62 8.07 5.59
CA GLY A 113 -10.22 9.44 5.27
C GLY A 113 -11.04 10.45 6.08
N LEU A 114 -10.41 11.48 6.61
CA LEU A 114 -11.07 12.55 7.36
C LEU A 114 -10.87 13.90 6.65
N PRO A 115 -11.82 14.85 6.79
CA PRO A 115 -12.98 14.82 7.68
C PRO A 115 -14.20 14.07 7.13
N ASN A 116 -14.33 14.03 5.81
CA ASN A 116 -15.48 13.44 5.09
C ASN A 116 -15.03 12.36 4.09
N GLY A 117 -13.80 11.86 4.21
CA GLY A 117 -13.22 10.93 3.26
C GLY A 117 -13.81 9.52 3.36
N PRO A 118 -13.60 8.68 2.34
CA PRO A 118 -14.22 7.37 2.27
C PRO A 118 -13.63 6.42 3.32
N THR A 119 -14.37 5.33 3.55
CA THR A 119 -13.97 4.26 4.46
C THR A 119 -13.68 2.98 3.69
N ALA A 120 -12.40 2.61 3.60
CA ALA A 120 -11.96 1.36 2.98
C ALA A 120 -11.80 0.25 4.03
N HIS A 121 -12.53 -0.84 3.85
CA HIS A 121 -12.44 -2.02 4.67
C HIS A 121 -11.66 -3.11 3.94
N PHE A 122 -10.54 -3.53 4.53
CA PHE A 122 -9.68 -4.57 3.99
C PHE A 122 -9.69 -5.80 4.89
N LYS A 123 -9.78 -6.97 4.28
CA LYS A 123 -9.40 -8.22 4.94
C LYS A 123 -7.87 -8.30 5.02
N LEU A 124 -7.36 -8.51 6.22
CA LEU A 124 -5.94 -8.70 6.51
C LEU A 124 -5.64 -10.19 6.56
N SER A 125 -4.56 -10.60 5.90
CA SER A 125 -4.11 -11.98 5.92
C SER A 125 -2.58 -12.07 5.90
N LYS A 126 -2.06 -13.23 6.30
CA LYS A 126 -0.62 -13.54 6.27
C LYS A 126 0.25 -12.49 6.99
N LEU A 127 -0.23 -12.01 8.15
CA LEU A 127 0.52 -11.09 8.99
C LEU A 127 1.75 -11.79 9.59
N VAL A 128 2.93 -11.29 9.26
CA VAL A 128 4.21 -11.64 9.87
C VAL A 128 4.79 -10.36 10.46
N LEU A 129 5.01 -10.34 11.77
CA LEU A 129 5.60 -9.19 12.46
C LEU A 129 7.10 -9.11 12.13
N ARG A 130 7.67 -7.92 12.19
CA ARG A 130 9.09 -7.68 11.90
C ARG A 130 10.00 -8.63 12.68
N LYS A 131 9.71 -8.84 13.97
CA LYS A 131 10.50 -9.70 14.86
C LYS A 131 10.53 -11.16 14.42
N ASP A 132 9.52 -11.61 13.68
CA ASP A 132 9.40 -12.99 13.20
C ASP A 132 10.09 -13.18 11.83
N ILE A 133 10.64 -12.10 11.24
CA ILE A 133 11.32 -12.12 9.95
C ILE A 133 12.82 -12.38 10.13
N LYS A 134 13.34 -13.38 9.41
CA LYS A 134 14.77 -13.70 9.38
C LYS A 134 15.56 -12.55 8.75
N ASN A 135 16.70 -12.21 9.35
CA ASN A 135 17.61 -11.15 8.87
C ASN A 135 16.94 -9.78 8.71
N HIS A 136 15.91 -9.49 9.51
CA HIS A 136 15.26 -8.19 9.49
C HIS A 136 16.22 -7.07 9.91
N GLY A 137 16.11 -5.92 9.25
CA GLY A 137 16.77 -4.69 9.64
C GLY A 137 15.93 -3.88 10.63
N ASN A 138 16.57 -2.87 11.22
CA ASN A 138 15.86 -1.87 12.01
C ASN A 138 15.46 -0.68 11.12
N PRO A 139 14.20 -0.21 11.21
CA PRO A 139 13.76 0.97 10.50
C PRO A 139 14.38 2.22 11.12
N THR A 140 14.68 3.21 10.27
CA THR A 140 15.12 4.55 10.67
C THR A 140 13.91 5.47 10.81
N SER A 141 14.09 6.62 11.46
CA SER A 141 13.05 7.65 11.57
C SER A 141 12.73 8.37 10.25
N HIS A 142 13.59 8.24 9.24
CA HIS A 142 13.41 8.90 7.95
C HIS A 142 12.06 8.59 7.28
N LYS A 143 11.51 9.58 6.58
CA LYS A 143 10.31 9.45 5.75
C LYS A 143 10.57 8.48 4.58
N PRO A 144 9.76 7.42 4.44
CA PRO A 144 9.98 6.42 3.41
C PRO A 144 9.48 6.90 2.04
N GLU A 145 10.11 6.40 0.98
CA GLU A 145 9.53 6.40 -0.36
C GLU A 145 8.32 5.45 -0.40
N LEU A 146 7.25 5.84 -1.09
CA LEU A 146 6.06 5.03 -1.27
C LEU A 146 5.98 4.52 -2.71
N ILE A 147 5.90 3.20 -2.87
CA ILE A 147 5.71 2.54 -4.16
C ILE A 147 4.33 1.88 -4.19
N LEU A 148 3.49 2.33 -5.11
CA LEU A 148 2.21 1.69 -5.43
C LEU A 148 2.32 1.04 -6.81
N ASN A 149 2.19 -0.29 -6.87
CA ASN A 149 2.26 -1.03 -8.14
C ASN A 149 0.90 -1.60 -8.51
N ASN A 150 0.53 -1.48 -9.79
CA ASN A 150 -0.65 -2.09 -10.41
C ASN A 150 -2.01 -1.65 -9.83
N PHE A 151 -2.14 -0.38 -9.43
CA PHE A 151 -3.42 0.24 -9.09
C PHE A 151 -3.96 0.96 -10.32
N THR A 152 -4.48 0.17 -11.27
CA THR A 152 -4.68 0.62 -12.66
C THR A 152 -6.12 0.98 -12.98
N THR A 153 -7.10 0.41 -12.29
CA THR A 153 -8.53 0.72 -12.51
C THR A 153 -8.92 2.00 -11.77
N ARG A 154 -10.09 2.58 -12.06
CA ARG A 154 -10.62 3.74 -11.32
C ARG A 154 -10.72 3.45 -9.81
N LEU A 155 -11.17 2.23 -9.44
CA LEU A 155 -11.20 1.79 -8.04
C LEU A 155 -9.78 1.63 -7.48
N GLY A 156 -8.89 0.99 -8.23
CA GLY A 156 -7.48 0.85 -7.86
C GLY A 156 -6.82 2.20 -7.61
N HIS A 157 -7.03 3.15 -8.50
CA HIS A 157 -6.51 4.50 -8.40
C HIS A 157 -7.05 5.21 -7.16
N ARG A 158 -8.37 5.12 -6.89
CA ARG A 158 -8.98 5.69 -5.67
C ARG A 158 -8.41 5.09 -4.39
N ILE A 159 -8.22 3.77 -4.32
CA ILE A 159 -7.55 3.09 -3.19
C ILE A 159 -6.07 3.50 -3.09
N GLY A 160 -5.39 3.65 -4.23
CA GLY A 160 -4.02 4.13 -4.29
C GLY A 160 -3.87 5.52 -3.71
N ARG A 161 -4.77 6.45 -4.06
CA ARG A 161 -4.82 7.82 -3.52
C ARG A 161 -5.10 7.84 -2.01
N LEU A 162 -6.04 7.01 -1.53
CA LEU A 162 -6.27 6.83 -0.10
C LEU A 162 -5.02 6.32 0.64
N ILE A 163 -4.27 5.37 0.06
CA ILE A 163 -3.03 4.87 0.66
C ILE A 163 -1.95 5.96 0.62
N GLN A 164 -1.83 6.71 -0.49
CA GLN A 164 -0.88 7.82 -0.60
C GLN A 164 -1.12 8.89 0.45
N SER A 165 -2.37 9.23 0.75
CA SER A 165 -2.70 10.25 1.76
C SER A 165 -2.32 9.86 3.19
N LEU A 166 -1.94 8.60 3.43
CA LEU A 166 -1.39 8.16 4.72
C LEU A 166 0.10 8.50 4.89
N PHE A 167 0.80 8.86 3.82
CA PHE A 167 2.25 9.10 3.85
C PHE A 167 2.57 10.55 3.46
N PRO A 168 3.64 11.13 4.02
CA PRO A 168 4.17 12.41 3.53
C PRO A 168 4.63 12.28 2.08
N GLN A 169 4.39 13.32 1.27
CA GLN A 169 4.80 13.34 -0.14
C GLN A 169 6.25 13.83 -0.35
N ASP A 170 7.02 13.99 0.73
CA ASP A 170 8.42 14.42 0.74
C ASP A 170 9.35 13.34 1.35
N PRO A 171 9.67 12.27 0.60
CA PRO A 171 10.49 11.18 1.12
C PRO A 171 11.96 11.59 1.34
N GLU A 172 12.61 10.98 2.34
CA GLU A 172 14.01 11.23 2.66
C GLU A 172 14.92 10.12 2.11
N PHE A 173 15.44 10.33 0.89
CA PHE A 173 16.27 9.35 0.17
C PHE A 173 17.54 8.92 0.95
N ARG A 174 18.09 9.80 1.81
CA ARG A 174 19.24 9.48 2.67
C ARG A 174 18.94 8.28 3.59
N GLY A 175 17.70 8.13 4.03
CA GLY A 175 17.27 7.01 4.87
C GLY A 175 17.21 5.68 4.13
N ARG A 176 17.17 5.72 2.79
CA ARG A 176 17.07 4.56 1.89
C ARG A 176 15.98 3.60 2.32
N ARG A 177 14.79 4.13 2.52
CA ARG A 177 13.65 3.45 3.14
C ARG A 177 12.48 3.49 2.18
N VAL A 178 11.87 2.35 1.94
CA VAL A 178 10.78 2.21 0.97
C VAL A 178 9.66 1.35 1.52
N VAL A 179 8.44 1.83 1.35
CA VAL A 179 7.19 1.12 1.63
C VAL A 179 6.54 0.80 0.30
N THR A 180 6.18 -0.47 0.11
CA THR A 180 5.60 -0.95 -1.14
C THR A 180 4.24 -1.57 -0.88
N PHE A 181 3.24 -1.12 -1.63
CA PHE A 181 1.96 -1.79 -1.81
C PHE A 181 1.94 -2.30 -3.24
N HIS A 182 2.04 -3.61 -3.41
CA HIS A 182 2.00 -4.25 -4.72
C HIS A 182 0.66 -4.93 -4.89
N ASN A 183 -0.18 -4.42 -5.79
CA ASN A 183 -1.41 -5.09 -6.16
C ASN A 183 -1.11 -6.21 -7.16
N GLN A 184 -1.55 -7.41 -6.85
CA GLN A 184 -1.57 -8.53 -7.78
C GLN A 184 -2.87 -9.29 -7.59
N ARG A 185 -3.73 -9.26 -8.62
CA ARG A 185 -5.00 -9.99 -8.64
C ARG A 185 -5.91 -9.66 -7.45
N ASP A 186 -6.05 -8.37 -7.17
CA ASP A 186 -6.78 -7.78 -6.04
C ASP A 186 -6.22 -8.10 -4.63
N PHE A 187 -5.04 -8.72 -4.57
CA PHE A 187 -4.29 -8.86 -3.34
C PHE A 187 -3.20 -7.79 -3.30
N ILE A 188 -3.29 -6.92 -2.30
CA ILE A 188 -2.31 -5.88 -2.06
C ILE A 188 -1.27 -6.41 -1.07
N PHE A 189 -0.07 -6.67 -1.56
CA PHE A 189 1.06 -7.12 -0.75
C PHE A 189 1.79 -5.92 -0.17
N PHE A 190 1.78 -5.80 1.15
CA PHE A 190 2.54 -4.78 1.86
C PHE A 190 3.95 -5.29 2.16
N ARG A 191 4.96 -4.48 1.86
CA ARG A 191 6.34 -4.71 2.27
C ARG A 191 7.02 -3.41 2.69
N HIS A 192 7.94 -3.51 3.63
CA HIS A 192 8.74 -2.39 4.11
C HIS A 192 10.22 -2.78 4.09
N HIS A 193 10.99 -2.08 3.27
CA HIS A 193 12.40 -2.38 3.04
C HIS A 193 13.29 -1.17 3.30
N ARG A 194 14.55 -1.46 3.61
CA ARG A 194 15.67 -0.58 3.34
C ARG A 194 16.42 -1.08 2.13
N TYR A 195 17.06 -0.18 1.40
CA TYR A 195 17.81 -0.54 0.20
C TYR A 195 19.24 0.01 0.22
N ILE A 196 20.11 -0.65 -0.54
CA ILE A 196 21.48 -0.21 -0.84
C ILE A 196 21.71 -0.47 -2.33
N PHE A 197 22.33 0.50 -3.01
CA PHE A 197 22.79 0.30 -4.38
C PHE A 197 24.18 -0.33 -4.37
N GLU A 198 24.34 -1.43 -5.11
CA GLU A 198 25.61 -2.09 -5.37
C GLU A 198 25.88 -2.07 -6.88
N THR A 199 27.10 -1.70 -7.29
CA THR A 199 27.53 -1.85 -8.67
C THR A 199 28.04 -3.27 -8.87
N LYS A 200 27.47 -4.01 -9.83
CA LYS A 200 27.98 -5.31 -10.25
C LYS A 200 28.52 -5.22 -11.67
N GLU A 201 29.74 -5.69 -11.85
CA GLU A 201 30.29 -5.93 -13.17
C GLU A 201 29.61 -7.14 -13.80
N SER A 202 28.94 -6.93 -14.94
CA SER A 202 28.38 -8.02 -15.72
C SER A 202 29.30 -8.32 -16.91
N LYS A 203 29.85 -9.54 -16.95
CA LYS A 203 30.56 -10.03 -18.14
C LYS A 203 29.51 -10.39 -19.18
N VAL A 204 29.40 -9.60 -20.24
CA VAL A 204 28.58 -9.95 -21.41
C VAL A 204 29.11 -11.28 -21.96
N ARG A 205 28.29 -12.33 -21.90
CA ARG A 205 28.56 -13.55 -22.65
C ARG A 205 27.97 -13.33 -24.03
N ASP A 206 28.82 -13.15 -25.03
CA ASP A 206 28.39 -13.10 -26.43
C ASP A 206 27.59 -14.36 -26.75
N SER A 207 26.32 -14.15 -27.10
CA SER A 207 25.41 -15.16 -27.61
C SER A 207 25.92 -15.61 -28.98
N LYS A 208 26.76 -16.65 -29.03
CA LYS A 208 27.12 -17.48 -30.21
C LYS A 208 26.98 -16.78 -31.58
N GLY A 209 27.96 -15.93 -31.90
CA GLY A 209 28.37 -15.63 -33.27
C GLY A 209 29.66 -16.40 -33.60
N LYS A 210 29.71 -17.01 -34.77
CA LYS A 210 30.76 -17.89 -35.30
C LYS A 210 32.18 -17.31 -35.09
N LYS A 211 33.11 -18.13 -34.56
CA LYS A 211 34.54 -17.80 -34.39
C LYS A 211 35.15 -17.34 -35.73
N VAL A 212 35.59 -16.09 -35.79
CA VAL A 212 36.75 -15.67 -36.58
C VAL A 212 37.77 -15.14 -35.57
N LYS A 213 38.97 -15.72 -35.60
CA LYS A 213 40.10 -15.32 -34.75
C LYS A 213 40.66 -14.00 -35.28
N ASP A 214 41.19 -13.22 -34.35
CA ASP A 214 42.07 -12.05 -34.53
C ASP A 214 41.41 -10.68 -34.39
N ALA A 215 41.28 -10.24 -33.13
CA ALA A 215 41.52 -8.87 -32.68
C ALA A 215 41.52 -8.85 -31.13
N LYS A 216 42.47 -8.14 -30.52
CA LYS A 216 42.45 -7.80 -29.08
C LYS A 216 41.19 -6.94 -28.80
N GLY A 217 40.07 -7.60 -28.52
CA GLY A 217 38.83 -6.92 -28.14
C GLY A 217 38.93 -6.41 -26.71
N GLU A 218 38.89 -5.09 -26.54
CA GLU A 218 38.57 -4.46 -25.25
C GLU A 218 37.29 -5.09 -24.69
N LYS A 219 37.42 -5.72 -23.52
CA LYS A 219 36.27 -6.22 -22.77
C LYS A 219 35.50 -5.01 -22.26
N ILE A 220 34.43 -4.63 -22.94
CA ILE A 220 33.49 -3.63 -22.44
C ILE A 220 32.78 -4.23 -21.21
N THR A 221 33.29 -3.94 -20.02
CA THR A 221 32.63 -4.24 -18.75
C THR A 221 31.47 -3.27 -18.57
N GLN A 222 30.24 -3.75 -18.77
CA GLN A 222 29.06 -2.97 -18.41
C GLN A 222 28.86 -3.08 -16.89
N GLU A 223 29.06 -1.94 -16.22
CA GLU A 223 28.66 -1.74 -14.83
C GLU A 223 27.13 -1.70 -14.75
N LYS A 224 26.54 -2.62 -13.98
CA LYS A 224 25.11 -2.65 -13.71
C LYS A 224 24.87 -2.35 -12.25
N THR A 225 24.22 -1.23 -11.95
CA THR A 225 23.75 -0.92 -10.60
C THR A 225 22.54 -1.77 -10.25
N ILE A 226 22.56 -2.42 -9.09
CA ILE A 226 21.49 -3.27 -8.57
C ILE A 226 21.12 -2.78 -7.16
N ALA A 227 19.83 -2.67 -6.88
CA ALA A 227 19.34 -2.41 -5.53
C ALA A 227 19.23 -3.73 -4.75
N ARG A 228 19.91 -3.83 -3.61
CA ARG A 228 19.67 -4.89 -2.62
C ARG A 228 18.72 -4.40 -1.55
N LEU A 229 17.76 -5.25 -1.20
CA LEU A 229 16.71 -4.96 -0.24
C LEU A 229 16.92 -5.76 1.04
N GLN A 230 16.64 -5.13 2.18
CA GLN A 230 16.51 -5.76 3.47
C GLN A 230 15.19 -5.34 4.10
N GLU A 231 14.38 -6.29 4.52
CA GLU A 231 13.11 -5.97 5.16
C GLU A 231 13.29 -5.43 6.57
N CYS A 232 12.48 -4.45 6.94
CA CYS A 232 12.58 -3.76 8.24
C CYS A 232 11.22 -3.45 8.88
N GLY A 233 10.12 -4.00 8.35
CA GLY A 233 8.78 -3.87 8.93
C GLY A 233 7.94 -5.14 8.76
N PRO A 234 6.66 -5.10 9.14
CA PRO A 234 5.77 -6.24 9.01
C PRO A 234 5.52 -6.62 7.55
N ARG A 235 5.16 -7.88 7.32
CA ARG A 235 4.57 -8.35 6.05
C ARG A 235 3.11 -8.65 6.28
N PHE A 236 2.26 -8.23 5.36
CA PHE A 236 0.88 -8.68 5.33
C PHE A 236 0.30 -8.51 3.93
N THR A 237 -0.87 -9.11 3.72
CA THR A 237 -1.63 -9.00 2.48
C THR A 237 -3.02 -8.47 2.80
N LEU A 238 -3.47 -7.48 2.04
CA LEU A 238 -4.81 -6.92 2.10
C LEU A 238 -5.62 -7.37 0.88
N LYS A 239 -6.91 -7.63 1.08
CA LYS A 239 -7.92 -7.72 0.02
C LYS A 239 -9.03 -6.73 0.34
N LEU A 240 -9.38 -5.84 -0.60
CA LEU A 240 -10.48 -4.90 -0.40
C LEU A 240 -11.79 -5.69 -0.25
N ILE A 241 -12.56 -5.38 0.79
CA ILE A 241 -13.88 -5.97 1.05
C ILE A 241 -14.97 -4.95 0.70
N SER A 242 -14.79 -3.70 1.09
CA SER A 242 -15.71 -2.63 0.70
C SER A 242 -15.03 -1.27 0.74
N LEU A 243 -15.56 -0.36 -0.07
CA LEU A 243 -15.26 1.06 -0.07
C LEU A 243 -16.59 1.80 0.12
N GLN A 244 -16.71 2.48 1.25
CA GLN A 244 -17.88 3.26 1.62
C GLN A 244 -17.64 4.73 1.32
N HIS A 245 -18.64 5.40 0.78
CA HIS A 245 -18.64 6.86 0.63
C HIS A 245 -18.72 7.51 2.02
N GLY A 246 -17.88 8.51 2.25
CA GLY A 246 -17.79 9.19 3.54
C GLY A 246 -17.24 8.33 4.69
N THR A 247 -17.32 8.91 5.89
CA THR A 247 -16.83 8.27 7.11
C THR A 247 -17.73 7.12 7.55
N PHE A 248 -17.21 6.29 8.47
CA PHE A 248 -17.85 5.06 8.90
C PHE A 248 -19.31 5.23 9.38
N ASP A 249 -20.26 4.75 8.57
CA ASP A 249 -21.66 4.60 8.95
C ASP A 249 -22.22 3.19 8.66
N THR A 250 -22.64 2.50 9.70
CA THR A 250 -23.12 1.11 9.63
C THR A 250 -24.61 0.98 9.32
N LYS A 251 -25.38 2.08 9.33
CA LYS A 251 -26.84 2.02 9.21
C LYS A 251 -27.35 2.43 7.83
N GLY A 252 -26.84 3.53 7.28
CA GLY A 252 -27.28 4.08 5.99
C GLY A 252 -26.12 4.44 5.08
N GLY A 253 -24.94 3.87 5.33
CA GLY A 253 -23.75 4.12 4.55
C GLY A 253 -23.89 3.73 3.08
N GLU A 254 -23.65 4.67 2.18
CA GLU A 254 -23.57 4.38 0.75
C GLU A 254 -22.21 3.75 0.41
N PHE A 255 -22.23 2.68 -0.37
CA PHE A 255 -21.01 2.00 -0.79
C PHE A 255 -20.69 2.32 -2.25
N GLU A 256 -19.48 2.81 -2.46
CA GLU A 256 -18.92 2.98 -3.80
C GLU A 256 -18.58 1.61 -4.40
N TRP A 257 -18.13 0.67 -3.56
CA TRP A 257 -17.81 -0.68 -3.98
C TRP A 257 -17.95 -1.69 -2.84
N VAL A 258 -18.43 -2.89 -3.14
CA VAL A 258 -18.50 -4.01 -2.18
C VAL A 258 -18.11 -5.30 -2.91
N HIS A 259 -17.18 -6.06 -2.34
CA HIS A 259 -16.86 -7.40 -2.81
C HIS A 259 -18.05 -8.32 -2.59
N LYS A 260 -18.46 -9.02 -3.65
CA LYS A 260 -19.50 -10.05 -3.59
C LYS A 260 -18.94 -11.38 -4.08
N PRO A 261 -19.35 -12.53 -3.52
CA PRO A 261 -18.85 -13.85 -3.94
C PRO A 261 -19.03 -14.13 -5.44
N GLU A 262 -20.06 -13.57 -6.07
CA GLU A 262 -20.36 -13.74 -7.50
C GLU A 262 -19.30 -13.06 -8.39
N MET A 263 -18.53 -12.12 -7.83
CA MET A 263 -17.44 -11.44 -8.53
C MET A 263 -16.20 -12.33 -8.66
N ASP A 264 -16.05 -13.37 -7.84
CA ASP A 264 -14.94 -14.33 -7.89
C ASP A 264 -15.16 -15.45 -8.95
N THR A 265 -16.13 -15.27 -9.87
CA THR A 265 -16.49 -16.24 -10.93
C THR A 265 -15.41 -16.40 -12.00
N SER A 266 -14.71 -15.31 -12.36
CA SER A 266 -13.57 -15.36 -13.27
C SER A 266 -12.25 -15.18 -12.53
N ARG A 267 -11.28 -16.05 -12.82
CA ARG A 267 -9.90 -15.92 -12.33
C ARG A 267 -9.05 -14.91 -13.11
N ARG A 268 -9.63 -14.28 -14.15
CA ARG A 268 -8.98 -13.32 -15.06
C ARG A 268 -9.55 -11.92 -14.93
N ARG A 269 -10.54 -11.71 -14.06
CA ARG A 269 -11.13 -10.42 -13.75
C ARG A 269 -10.58 -9.91 -12.42
N PHE A 270 -10.09 -8.67 -12.42
CA PHE A 270 -9.54 -8.00 -11.23
C PHE A 270 -10.07 -6.57 -11.19
N PHE A 271 -10.30 -6.05 -9.98
CA PHE A 271 -11.01 -4.80 -9.75
C PHE A 271 -10.10 -3.63 -9.36
N LEU A 272 -8.85 -3.88 -8.96
CA LEU A 272 -7.84 -2.87 -8.62
C LEU A 272 -6.83 -2.63 -9.77
#